data_AF-A0A1Z5HNR5-F1
#
_entry.id   AF-A0A1Z5HNR5-F1
#
_cell.length_a   1.000
_cell.length_b   1.000
_cell.length_c   1.000
_cell.angle_alpha   90.00
_cell.angle_beta   90.00
_cell.angle_gamma   90.00
#
_symmetry.space_group_name_H-M   'P 1'
#
loop_
_entity.id
_entity.type
_entity.pdbx_description
1 polymer ?
#
loop_
_entity_poly.entity_id
_entity_poly.type
_entity_poly.pdbx_seq_one_letter_code
_entity_poly.pdbx_strand_id
1 'polypeptide(L)'
;MLELLEQLNPQFERVFRERVAMTELTRLSLQASDKEALVVTNKAVYHLKKKFLGFGCLRAPLEGLQEVSRVDNYLQIVQKQGPELRVFFSPSKQELLPRLIKHLKALIN
;
A
#
# COMPACT_ATOMS: atom_id res chain seq x y z
N MET A 1 13.14 -5.73 14.13
CA MET A 1 12.60 -5.08 12.93
C MET A 1 11.79 -6.15 12.20
N LEU A 2 10.47 -6.09 12.27
CA LEU A 2 9.59 -7.09 11.65
C LEU A 2 8.97 -6.39 10.46
N GLU A 3 9.51 -6.69 9.28
CA GLU A 3 8.92 -6.29 8.01
C GLU A 3 7.59 -7.04 7.91
N LEU A 4 6.48 -6.30 7.79
CA LEU A 4 5.18 -6.89 7.44
C LEU A 4 5.30 -7.34 5.97
N LEU A 5 6.00 -8.45 5.74
CA LEU A 5 6.10 -9.12 4.45
C LEU A 5 5.11 -10.29 4.48
N GLU A 6 3.85 -9.95 4.26
CA GLU A 6 2.85 -10.97 3.99
C GLU A 6 2.99 -11.44 2.55
N GLN A 7 2.76 -12.74 2.36
CA GLN A 7 2.55 -13.29 1.03
C GLN A 7 1.23 -12.73 0.50
N LEU A 8 1.31 -11.98 -0.59
CA LEU A 8 0.13 -11.46 -1.26
C LEU A 8 -0.61 -12.60 -1.96
N ASN A 9 -1.88 -12.37 -2.25
CA ASN A 9 -2.57 -13.19 -3.24
C ASN A 9 -1.75 -13.19 -4.56
N PRO A 10 -1.55 -14.35 -5.22
CA PRO A 10 -0.78 -14.47 -6.46
C PRO A 10 -1.16 -13.49 -7.58
N GLN A 11 -2.44 -13.12 -7.69
CA GLN A 11 -2.87 -12.15 -8.70
C GLN A 11 -2.37 -10.74 -8.40
N PHE A 12 -2.36 -10.32 -7.14
CA PHE A 12 -1.77 -9.04 -6.73
C PHE A 12 -0.25 -9.06 -6.89
N GLU A 13 0.39 -10.17 -6.52
CA GLU A 13 1.83 -10.32 -6.68
C GLU A 13 2.26 -10.18 -8.16
N ARG A 14 1.53 -10.84 -9.07
CA ARG A 14 1.78 -10.72 -10.51
C ARG A 14 1.67 -9.28 -10.99
N VAL A 15 0.59 -8.60 -10.65
CA VAL A 15 0.34 -7.21 -11.05
C VAL A 15 1.38 -6.26 -10.47
N PHE A 16 1.82 -6.49 -9.23
CA PHE A 16 2.90 -5.71 -8.62
C PHE A 16 4.23 -5.92 -9.36
N ARG A 17 4.60 -7.16 -9.65
CA ARG A 17 5.84 -7.50 -10.39
C ARG A 17 5.88 -6.89 -11.79
N GLU A 18 4.74 -6.76 -12.46
CA GLU A 18 4.63 -6.11 -13.77
C GLU A 18 4.84 -4.57 -13.71
N ARG A 19 4.75 -3.97 -12.52
CA ARG A 19 4.76 -2.50 -12.33
C ARG A 19 5.96 -1.98 -11.56
N VAL A 20 6.50 -2.78 -10.64
CA VAL A 20 7.64 -2.39 -9.82
C VAL A 20 8.92 -2.35 -10.67
N ALA A 21 9.70 -1.29 -10.52
CA ALA A 21 11.00 -1.21 -11.17
C ALA A 21 12.02 -2.13 -10.48
N MET A 22 12.96 -2.70 -11.24
CA MET A 22 14.04 -3.55 -10.70
C MET A 22 14.91 -2.85 -9.64
N THR A 23 14.92 -1.51 -9.62
CA THR A 23 15.69 -0.71 -8.64
C THR A 23 14.91 -0.42 -7.35
N GLU A 24 13.68 -0.90 -7.24
CA GLU A 24 12.85 -0.73 -6.06
C GLU A 24 12.92 -1.97 -5.15
N LEU A 25 13.30 -1.74 -3.90
CA LEU A 25 13.37 -2.76 -2.85
C LEU A 25 12.08 -2.72 -2.04
N THR A 26 11.39 -3.85 -1.95
CA THR A 26 10.16 -3.98 -1.13
C THR A 26 10.52 -3.94 0.35
N ARG A 27 9.88 -3.04 1.09
CA ARG A 27 10.03 -2.88 2.56
C ARG A 27 8.84 -3.45 3.33
N LEU A 28 7.67 -3.43 2.71
CA LEU A 28 6.42 -3.91 3.30
C LEU A 28 5.51 -4.43 2.20
N SER A 29 4.81 -5.53 2.47
CA SER A 29 3.83 -6.15 1.59
C SER A 29 2.69 -6.65 2.46
N LEU A 30 1.48 -6.13 2.25
CA LEU A 30 0.35 -6.36 3.13
C LEU A 30 -0.93 -6.64 2.37
N GLN A 31 -1.58 -7.76 2.68
CA GLN A 31 -2.91 -8.07 2.18
C GLN A 31 -3.94 -7.39 3.08
N ALA A 32 -4.48 -6.25 2.65
CA ALA A 32 -5.42 -5.44 3.43
C ALA A 32 -6.82 -6.07 3.50
N SER A 33 -7.28 -6.67 2.41
CA SER A 33 -8.53 -7.42 2.30
C SER A 33 -8.47 -8.43 1.13
N ASP A 34 -9.55 -9.14 0.83
CA ASP A 34 -9.65 -9.98 -0.37
C ASP A 34 -9.59 -9.18 -1.68
N LYS A 35 -9.88 -7.88 -1.62
CA LYS A 35 -9.95 -6.97 -2.76
C LYS A 35 -8.82 -5.97 -2.83
N GLU A 36 -8.04 -5.78 -1.77
CA GLU A 36 -7.02 -4.75 -1.71
C GLU A 36 -5.73 -5.24 -1.04
N ALA A 37 -4.60 -4.78 -1.58
CA ALA A 37 -3.28 -4.98 -1.00
C ALA A 37 -2.47 -3.68 -1.10
N LEU A 38 -1.50 -3.54 -0.18
CA LEU A 38 -0.58 -2.42 -0.12
C LEU A 38 0.84 -2.94 -0.14
N VAL A 39 1.67 -2.43 -1.04
CA VAL A 39 3.10 -2.72 -1.07
C VAL A 39 3.85 -1.40 -0.96
N VAL A 40 4.87 -1.36 -0.12
CA VAL A 40 5.71 -0.18 0.07
C VAL A 40 7.13 -0.56 -0.29
N THR A 41 7.73 0.21 -1.18
CA THR A 41 9.13 0.07 -1.57
C THR A 41 9.96 1.20 -0.95
N ASN A 42 11.26 1.20 -1.22
CA ASN A 42 12.13 2.34 -0.93
C ASN A 42 11.83 3.59 -1.79
N LYS A 43 10.95 3.53 -2.80
CA LYS A 43 10.65 4.68 -3.69
C LYS A 43 9.17 5.05 -3.76
N ALA A 44 8.25 4.10 -3.59
CA ALA A 44 6.84 4.34 -3.78
C ALA A 44 5.95 3.43 -2.92
N VAL A 45 4.70 3.86 -2.77
CA VAL A 45 3.59 3.05 -2.27
C VAL A 45 2.78 2.57 -3.47
N TYR A 46 2.47 1.28 -3.50
CA TYR A 46 1.64 0.63 -4.51
C TYR A 46 0.34 0.18 -3.87
N HIS A 47 -0.77 0.72 -4.35
CA HIS A 47 -2.12 0.28 -4.01
C HIS A 47 -2.61 -0.68 -5.09
N LEU A 48 -2.79 -1.93 -4.71
CA LEU A 48 -3.26 -3.00 -5.57
C LEU A 48 -4.74 -3.24 -5.23
N LYS A 49 -5.60 -3.19 -6.25
CA LYS A 49 -7.06 -3.28 -6.05
C LYS A 49 -7.72 -4.14 -7.10
N LYS A 50 -8.56 -5.08 -6.66
CA LYS A 50 -9.45 -5.83 -7.53
C LYS A 50 -10.52 -4.89 -8.08
N LYS A 51 -10.64 -4.84 -9.40
CA LYS A 51 -11.66 -4.11 -10.16
C LYS A 51 -12.65 -5.10 -10.77
N PHE A 52 -13.74 -4.59 -11.34
CA PHE A 52 -14.75 -5.43 -11.99
C PHE A 52 -14.15 -6.30 -13.12
N LEU A 53 -13.24 -5.74 -13.94
CA LEU A 53 -12.58 -6.43 -15.05
C LEU A 53 -11.08 -6.71 -14.77
N GLY A 54 -10.75 -7.18 -13.58
CA GLY A 54 -9.39 -7.63 -13.26
C GLY A 54 -8.77 -6.88 -12.09
N PHE A 55 -7.52 -6.44 -12.24
CA PHE A 55 -6.72 -5.91 -11.14
C PHE A 55 -6.06 -4.59 -11.55
N GLY A 56 -6.14 -3.59 -10.68
CA GLY A 56 -5.48 -2.31 -10.84
C GLY A 56 -4.29 -2.17 -9.90
N CYS A 57 -3.34 -1.34 -10.30
CA CYS A 57 -2.21 -0.92 -9.51
C CYS A 57 -2.04 0.59 -9.65
N LEU A 58 -2.13 1.31 -8.53
CA LEU A 58 -1.80 2.72 -8.45
C LEU A 58 -0.46 2.86 -7.74
N ARG A 59 0.44 3.67 -8.30
CA ARG A 59 1.75 3.97 -7.75
C ARG A 59 1.77 5.41 -7.26
N ALA A 60 2.12 5.61 -6.00
CA ALA A 60 2.31 6.91 -5.37
C ALA A 60 3.77 7.05 -4.93
N PRO A 61 4.60 7.90 -5.57
CA PRO A 61 5.97 8.13 -5.15
C PRO A 61 6.06 8.64 -3.70
N LEU A 62 7.02 8.14 -2.92
CA LEU A 62 7.19 8.55 -1.51
C LEU A 62 7.45 10.06 -1.37
N GLU A 63 8.26 10.63 -2.27
CA GLU A 63 8.56 12.07 -2.33
C GLU A 63 7.32 12.97 -2.53
N GLY A 64 6.28 12.40 -3.13
CA GLY A 64 5.01 13.05 -3.42
C GLY A 64 3.97 12.87 -2.33
N LEU A 65 4.23 12.09 -1.29
CA LEU A 65 3.28 11.91 -0.18
C LEU A 65 3.31 13.13 0.75
N GLN A 66 2.13 13.53 1.20
CA GLN A 66 1.93 14.67 2.10
C GLN A 66 1.44 14.21 3.47
N GLU A 67 0.46 13.32 3.50
CA GLU A 67 -0.15 12.86 4.74
C GLU A 67 -0.51 11.38 4.66
N VAL A 68 -0.39 10.69 5.78
CA VAL A 68 -0.88 9.33 5.97
C VAL A 68 -1.66 9.27 7.28
N SER A 69 -2.92 8.88 7.21
CA SER A 69 -3.84 8.85 8.35
C SER A 69 -4.77 7.64 8.28
N ARG A 70 -5.40 7.32 9.41
CA ARG A 70 -6.49 6.34 9.48
C ARG A 70 -7.81 7.12 9.42
N VAL A 71 -8.73 6.64 8.59
CA VAL A 71 -10.13 7.08 8.62
C VAL A 71 -11.00 5.82 8.71
N ASP A 72 -11.68 5.64 9.83
CA ASP A 72 -12.50 4.47 10.13
C ASP A 72 -11.78 3.13 9.86
N ASN A 73 -12.14 2.48 8.74
CA ASN A 73 -11.67 1.18 8.29
C ASN A 73 -10.68 1.25 7.11
N TYR A 74 -10.23 2.44 6.71
CA TYR A 74 -9.28 2.60 5.63
C TYR A 74 -8.07 3.44 6.01
N LEU A 75 -6.96 3.17 5.33
CA LEU A 75 -5.78 4.00 5.31
C LEU A 75 -5.94 5.06 4.23
N GLN A 76 -5.83 6.32 4.62
CA GLN A 76 -5.82 7.46 3.70
C GLN A 76 -4.37 7.87 3.46
N ILE A 77 -3.99 8.01 2.19
CA ILE A 77 -2.68 8.51 1.76
C ILE A 77 -2.93 9.69 0.82
N VAL A 78 -2.59 10.88 1.30
CA VAL A 78 -2.72 12.14 0.56
C VAL A 78 -1.40 12.43 -0.15
N GLN A 79 -1.48 12.76 -1.44
CA GLN A 79 -0.35 13.14 -2.27
C GLN A 79 -0.38 14.66 -2.51
N LYS A 80 0.81 15.28 -2.64
CA LYS A 80 0.94 16.70 -3.03
C LYS A 80 0.32 16.97 -4.40
N GLN A 81 0.46 16.01 -5.31
CA GLN A 81 -0.09 16.04 -6.66
C GLN A 81 -0.63 14.65 -7.01
N GLY A 82 -1.86 14.60 -7.51
CA GLY A 82 -2.52 13.36 -7.90
C GLY A 82 -3.65 12.94 -6.97
N PRO A 83 -4.32 11.81 -7.26
CA PRO A 83 -5.47 11.35 -6.50
C PRO A 83 -5.07 10.83 -5.13
N GLU A 84 -5.94 11.02 -4.14
CA GLU A 84 -5.82 10.36 -2.85
C GLU A 84 -5.94 8.84 -3.01
N LEU A 85 -5.11 8.09 -2.27
CA LEU A 85 -5.26 6.64 -2.16
C LEU A 85 -6.05 6.29 -0.90
N ARG A 86 -7.05 5.42 -1.06
CA ARG A 86 -7.83 4.84 0.04
C ARG A 86 -7.69 3.34 -0.01
N VAL A 87 -7.04 2.78 1.01
CA VAL A 87 -6.80 1.34 1.12
C VAL A 87 -7.71 0.78 2.20
N PHE A 88 -8.69 -0.04 1.81
CA PHE A 88 -9.67 -0.58 2.73
C PHE A 88 -9.20 -1.88 3.37
N PHE A 89 -9.27 -1.93 4.70
CA PHE A 89 -8.84 -3.08 5.49
C PHE A 89 -10.03 -3.90 5.95
N SER A 90 -9.91 -5.23 5.85
CA SER A 90 -10.88 -6.13 6.50
C SER A 90 -10.85 -5.93 8.01
N PRO A 91 -11.96 -6.21 8.74
CA PRO A 91 -12.00 -6.06 10.20
C PRO A 91 -10.82 -6.74 10.92
N SER A 92 -10.46 -7.95 10.47
CA SER A 92 -9.33 -8.74 10.98
C SER A 92 -7.94 -8.11 10.77
N LYS A 93 -7.82 -7.12 9.88
CA LYS A 93 -6.54 -6.48 9.54
C LYS A 93 -6.45 -5.05 10.07
N GLN A 94 -7.52 -4.50 10.68
CA GLN A 94 -7.52 -3.12 11.17
C GLN A 94 -6.51 -2.89 12.31
N GLU A 95 -6.18 -3.92 13.08
CA GLU A 95 -5.15 -3.83 14.14
C GLU A 95 -3.76 -3.48 13.60
N LEU A 96 -3.51 -3.69 12.31
CA LEU A 96 -2.23 -3.39 11.67
C LEU A 96 -2.09 -1.91 11.29
N LEU A 97 -3.21 -1.18 11.18
CA LEU A 97 -3.23 0.22 10.72
C LEU A 97 -2.34 1.15 11.54
N PRO A 98 -2.38 1.17 12.89
CA PRO A 98 -1.53 2.07 13.67
C PRO A 98 -0.04 1.84 13.41
N ARG A 99 0.37 0.58 13.29
CA ARG A 99 1.78 0.21 13.03
C ARG A 99 2.20 0.58 11.61
N LEU A 100 1.33 0.34 10.63
CA LEU A 100 1.55 0.72 9.24
C LEU A 100 1.68 2.23 9.07
N ILE A 101 0.79 3.01 9.69
CA ILE A 101 0.83 4.48 9.66
C ILE A 101 2.12 5.00 10.27
N LYS A 102 2.53 4.47 11.44
CA LYS A 102 3.80 4.84 12.06
C LYS A 102 4.98 4.58 11.12
N HIS A 103 4.97 3.45 10.42
CA HIS A 103 6.03 3.11 9.47
C HIS A 103 6.04 4.03 8.25
N LEU A 104 4.89 4.26 7.62
CA LEU A 104 4.75 5.14 6.46
C LEU A 104 5.14 6.59 6.80
N LYS A 105 4.74 7.11 7.96
CA LYS A 105 5.15 8.46 8.39
C LYS A 105 6.66 8.58 8.56
N ALA A 106 7.35 7.52 8.97
CA ALA A 106 8.82 7.50 9.05
C ALA A 106 9.53 7.41 7.69
N LEU A 107 8.79 7.15 6.61
CA LEU A 107 9.33 7.11 5.24
C LEU A 107 9.11 8.42 4.47
N ILE A 108 8.22 9.29 4.96
CA ILE A 108 7.85 10.56 4.31
C ILE A 108 8.57 11.74 4.96
N ASN A 109 8.97 11.61 6.23
CA ASN A 109 9.86 12.54 6.94
C ASN A 109 11.32 12.17 6.70
#